data_AF-A0A822J0J3-F1
#
_entry.id   AF-A0A822J0J3-F1
#
_cell.length_a   1.000
_cell.length_b   1.000
_cell.length_c   1.000
_cell.angle_alpha   90.00
_cell.angle_beta   90.00
_cell.angle_gamma   90.00
#
_symmetry.space_group_name_H-M   'P 1'
#
loop_
_entity.id
_entity.type
_entity.pdbx_description
1 polymer ?
#
loop_
_entity_poly.entity_id
_entity_poly.type
_entity_poly.pdbx_seq_one_letter_code
_entity_poly.pdbx_strand_id
1 'polypeptide(L)' 'MIAKQQVFELIADMPDELDIDEIMYRLYVRQKLETAEKDVREGRIISHEEVIRETSKWFEK' A
#
# COMPACT_ATOMS: atom_id res chain seq x y z
N MET A 1 4.06 0.42 -10.33
CA MET A 1 3.68 -0.49 -11.43
C MET A 1 4.02 -1.87 -10.95
N ILE A 2 3.06 -2.80 -10.99
CA ILE A 2 3.26 -4.17 -10.54
C ILE A 2 3.68 -5.05 -11.72
N ALA A 3 4.65 -5.95 -11.52
CA ALA A 3 5.04 -6.90 -12.56
C ALA A 3 3.99 -8.01 -12.69
N LYS A 4 3.74 -8.49 -13.92
CA LYS A 4 2.79 -9.58 -14.19
C LYS A 4 3.04 -10.82 -13.32
N GLN A 5 4.31 -11.15 -13.08
CA GLN A 5 4.70 -12.28 -12.24
C GLN A 5 4.23 -12.12 -10.78
N GLN A 6 4.32 -10.91 -10.22
CA GLN A 6 3.87 -10.63 -8.86
C GLN A 6 2.34 -10.73 -8.73
N VAL A 7 1.61 -10.45 -9.81
CA VAL A 7 0.15 -10.68 -9.86
C VAL A 7 -0.14 -12.18 -9.83
N PHE A 8 0.59 -12.98 -10.61
CA PHE A 8 0.42 -14.44 -10.60
C PHE A 8 0.74 -15.06 -9.24
N GLU A 9 1.81 -14.62 -8.57
CA GLU A 9 2.15 -15.07 -7.22
C GLU A 9 1.07 -14.70 -6.21
N LEU A 10 0.50 -13.49 -6.31
CA LEU A 10 -0.56 -13.04 -5.41
C LEU A 10 -1.84 -13.88 -5.55
N ILE A 11 -2.20 -14.28 -6.77
CA ILE A 11 -3.40 -15.09 -7.01
C ILE A 11 -3.16 -16.59 -6.80
N ALA A 12 -1.92 -17.07 -6.81
CA ALA A 12 -1.60 -18.49 -6.67
C ALA A 12 -2.05 -19.09 -5.33
N ASP A 13 -2.04 -18.28 -4.27
CA ASP A 13 -2.44 -18.68 -2.91
C ASP A 13 -3.90 -18.34 -2.59
N MET A 14 -4.69 -17.94 -3.60
CA MET A 14 -6.10 -17.57 -3.40
C MET A 14 -7.04 -18.78 -3.51
N PRO A 15 -8.22 -18.75 -2.87
CA PRO A 15 -9.26 -19.74 -3.07
C PRO A 15 -9.77 -19.78 -4.51
N ASP A 16 -10.39 -20.89 -4.92
CA ASP A 16 -10.98 -21.02 -6.27
C ASP A 16 -12.14 -20.03 -6.52
N GLU A 17 -12.83 -19.63 -5.45
CA GLU A 17 -13.90 -18.64 -5.46
C GLU A 17 -13.58 -17.49 -4.52
N LEU A 18 -13.59 -16.26 -5.03
CA LEU A 18 -13.38 -15.04 -4.25
C LEU A 18 -14.04 -13.84 -4.92
N ASP A 19 -14.29 -12.81 -4.12
CA ASP A 19 -14.81 -11.54 -4.61
C ASP A 19 -13.74 -10.78 -5.42
N ILE A 20 -14.15 -10.19 -6.53
CA ILE A 20 -13.28 -9.33 -7.34
C ILE A 20 -12.78 -8.13 -6.54
N ASP A 21 -13.60 -7.60 -5.63
CA ASP A 21 -13.21 -6.50 -4.75
C ASP A 21 -12.06 -6.88 -3.82
N GLU A 22 -12.00 -8.14 -3.40
CA GLU A 22 -10.91 -8.66 -2.57
C GLU A 22 -9.60 -8.78 -3.36
N ILE A 23 -9.65 -9.22 -4.62
CA ILE A 23 -8.49 -9.25 -5.51
C ILE A 23 -7.93 -7.83 -5.68
N MET A 24 -8.81 -6.88 -6.00
CA MET A 24 -8.45 -5.49 -6.23
C MET A 24 -7.84 -4.86 -4.97
N TYR A 25 -8.43 -5.11 -3.80
CA TYR A 25 -7.90 -4.64 -2.53
C TYR A 25 -6.49 -5.18 -2.26
N ARG A 26 -6.28 -6.49 -2.42
CA ARG A 26 -4.97 -7.13 -2.17
C ARG A 26 -3.89 -6.58 -3.11
N LEU A 27 -4.21 -6.39 -4.39
CA LEU A 27 -3.31 -5.75 -5.36
C LEU A 27 -2.96 -4.31 -4.95
N TYR A 28 -3.96 -3.52 -4.56
CA TYR A 28 -3.77 -2.14 -4.13
C TYR A 28 -2.86 -2.03 -2.90
N VAL A 29 -3.12 -2.83 -1.86
CA VAL A 29 -2.29 -2.85 -0.64
C VAL A 29 -0.86 -3.25 -0.96
N ARG A 30 -0.66 -4.29 -1.79
CA ARG A 30 0.69 -4.73 -2.18
C ARG A 30 1.46 -3.62 -2.90
N GLN A 31 0.83 -2.92 -3.83
CA GLN A 31 1.46 -1.79 -4.52
C GLN A 31 1.79 -0.62 -3.57
N LYS A 32 0.93 -0.37 -2.56
CA LYS A 32 1.18 0.65 -1.53
C LYS A 32 2.38 0.28 -0.66
N LEU A 33 2.51 -0.98 -0.27
CA LEU A 33 3.65 -1.46 0.52
C LEU A 33 4.97 -1.34 -0.25
N GLU A 34 5.01 -1.74 -1.52
CA GLU A 34 6.23 -1.59 -2.35
C GLU A 34 6.69 -0.13 -2.44
N THR A 35 5.72 0.79 -2.58
CA THR A 35 6.00 2.23 -2.59
C THR A 35 6.54 2.69 -1.24
N ALA A 36 5.89 2.28 -0.15
CA ALA A 36 6.31 2.64 1.20
C ALA A 36 7.72 2.11 1.52
N GLU A 37 8.04 0.87 1.16
CA GLU A 37 9.38 0.33 1.33
C GLU A 37 10.43 1.09 0.51
N LYS A 38 10.09 1.50 -0.72
CA LYS A 38 10.97 2.34 -1.53
C LYS A 38 11.20 3.70 -0.87
N ASP A 39 10.15 4.32 -0.34
CA ASP A 39 10.23 5.60 0.36
C ASP A 39 11.14 5.49 1.59
N VAL A 40 11.03 4.41 2.37
CA VAL A 40 11.93 4.13 3.50
C VAL A 40 13.38 3.99 3.05
N ARG A 41 13.65 3.19 2.01
CA ARG A 41 15.01 3.00 1.47
C ARG A 41 15.63 4.29 0.94
N GLU A 42 14.82 5.15 0.34
CA GLU A 42 15.25 6.42 -0.26
C GLU A 42 15.20 7.59 0.73
N GLY A 43 14.89 7.33 2.01
CA GLY A 43 14.86 8.34 3.07
C GLY A 43 13.70 9.33 2.97
N ARG A 44 12.67 9.04 2.15
CA ARG A 44 11.41 9.79 2.07
C ARG A 44 10.50 9.45 3.24
N ILE A 45 10.97 9.73 4.43
CA ILE A 45 10.23 9.53 5.68
C ILE A 45 10.13 10.87 6.41
N ILE A 46 9.11 10.99 7.25
CA ILE A 46 8.92 12.13 8.14
C ILE A 46 8.89 11.67 9.59
N SER A 47 9.26 12.55 10.51
CA SER A 47 9.21 12.24 11.93
C SER A 47 7.75 12.14 12.41
N HIS A 48 7.54 11.49 13.56
CA HIS A 48 6.22 11.43 14.18
C HIS A 48 5.66 12.83 14.48
N GLU A 49 6.50 13.76 14.93
CA GLU A 49 6.12 15.16 15.18
C GLU A 49 5.65 15.87 13.90
N GLU A 50 6.31 15.59 12.77
CA GLU A 50 5.93 16.13 11.47
C GLU A 50 4.61 15.54 10.96
N VAL A 51 4.36 14.24 11.18
CA VAL A 51 3.06 13.62 10.89
C VAL A 51 1.94 14.33 11.66
N ILE A 52 2.11 14.54 12.97
CA ILE A 52 1.11 15.23 13.81
C ILE A 52 0.85 16.64 13.29
N ARG A 53 1.92 17.37 12.96
CA ARG A 53 1.82 18.75 12.46
C ARG A 53 1.11 18.85 11.12
N GLU A 54 1.35 17.92 10.18
CA GLU A 54 0.67 17.97 8.88
C GLU A 54 -0.79 17.51 8.94
N THR A 55 -1.09 16.52 9.80
CA THR A 55 -2.44 15.96 9.93
C THR A 55 -3.36 16.77 10.85
N SER A 56 -2.84 17.69 11.67
CA SER A 56 -3.66 18.56 12.54
C SER A 56 -4.69 19.37 11.75
N LYS A 57 -4.33 19.80 10.53
CA LYS A 57 -5.17 20.59 9.61
C LYS A 57 -6.44 19.85 9.20
N TRP A 58 -6.46 18.51 9.26
CA TRP A 58 -7.66 17.72 8.91
C TRP A 58 -8.76 17.83 9.97
N PHE A 59 -8.41 18.33 11.17
CA PHE A 59 -9.32 18.48 12.31
C PHE A 59 -9.65 19.94 12.61
N GLU A 60 -9.08 20.88 11.85
CA GLU A 60 -9.45 22.29 11.89
C GLU A 60 -10.80 22.45 11.17
N LYS A 61 -11.82 22.89 11.92
CA LYS A 61 -13.19 23.12 11.42
C LYS A 61 -13.31 24.44 10.67
#